data_AF-A0AAW1EBC8-F1
#
_entry.id   AF-A0AAW1EBC8-F1
#
_cell.length_a   1.000
_cell.length_b   1.000
_cell.length_c   1.000
_cell.angle_alpha   90.00
_cell.angle_beta   90.00
_cell.angle_gamma   90.00
#
_symmetry.space_group_name_H-M   'P 1'
#
loop_
_entity.id
_entity.type
_entity.pdbx_description
1 polymer ?
#
loop_
_entity_poly.entity_id
_entity_poly.type
_entity_poly.pdbx_seq_one_letter_code
_entity_poly.pdbx_strand_id
1 'polypeptide(L)'
;MDDSGIKKQNWDVKETELFLEILKELDMKKCLDGRKVRNNKLFKVAHRRMTAAGYHRSVDQLKFRWKLLKSAYYRCKREPDSPAPTKIQGWWRYEKTMIAIMESRHPLVGAGVNSDRNDEVTEDSDGDASMLHWPQPCTDNSTQNLGLIIKMDPEVDSQPNIGFIGAGNMAFGIAKGILSGDVPPVKLKVSAPSSRNLGRFQELGIAVTHSNIELVCGSDVVFVAVKPHLVPPVLHEISLHLTHRHIIVSVAAGVTLATLEELLPENSAVIRLMPNLPCLVQEGAILFSRGSHTRPEDGALLHSLVHRCGLVEEGPEAWIDIHTGLSGSGVAFVYLFAEALAEGAVKMGMPSALAHSIASQTVLGAGRLLRESGKHPAQLRAEVCTPGGTTIYGLHTLEQGGVRAATMSAVQSATERARELGQMSAAGSRK
;
A
#
# COMPACT_ATOMS: atom_id res chain seq x y z
N MET A 1 1.45 30.86 21.57
CA MET A 1 2.18 29.89 22.41
C MET A 1 1.21 28.77 22.75
N ASP A 2 1.29 27.55 22.27
CA ASP A 2 2.09 26.93 21.23
C ASP A 2 1.21 25.80 20.68
N ASP A 3 0.88 25.87 19.40
CA ASP A 3 0.06 24.90 18.68
C ASP A 3 0.94 23.67 18.41
N SER A 4 1.02 22.79 19.40
CA SER A 4 1.80 21.56 19.30
C SER A 4 1.07 20.52 18.46
N GLY A 5 1.17 20.72 17.14
CA GLY A 5 0.82 19.75 16.13
C GLY A 5 1.39 18.38 16.48
N ILE A 6 0.49 17.41 16.66
CA ILE A 6 0.84 16.00 16.86
C ILE A 6 1.42 15.51 15.52
N LYS A 7 2.73 15.72 15.34
CA LYS A 7 3.52 15.15 14.25
C LYS A 7 3.24 13.64 14.18
N LYS A 8 2.96 13.12 12.98
CA LYS A 8 2.97 11.68 12.69
C LYS A 8 4.30 11.11 13.19
N GLN A 9 4.27 10.40 14.31
CA GLN A 9 5.47 9.80 14.88
C GLN A 9 5.57 8.37 14.40
N ASN A 10 6.66 8.07 13.68
CA ASN A 10 7.05 6.71 13.35
C ASN A 10 7.42 6.01 14.66
N TRP A 11 6.66 4.96 14.97
CA TRP A 11 6.97 4.01 16.04
C TRP A 11 7.65 2.82 15.40
N ASP A 12 8.84 2.48 15.87
CA ASP A 12 9.49 1.26 15.40
C ASP A 12 8.85 0.00 16.03
N VAL A 13 9.22 -1.16 15.49
CA VAL A 13 8.64 -2.45 15.90
C VAL A 13 9.01 -2.77 17.35
N LYS A 14 10.30 -2.62 17.71
CA LYS A 14 10.81 -2.93 19.06
C LYS A 14 10.22 -2.00 20.10
N GLU A 15 10.04 -0.73 19.75
CA GLU A 15 9.37 0.28 20.57
C GLU A 15 7.91 -0.10 20.84
N THR A 16 7.20 -0.59 19.82
CA THR A 16 5.80 -1.01 19.96
C THR A 16 5.68 -2.29 20.79
N GLU A 17 6.56 -3.27 20.58
CA GLU A 17 6.61 -4.51 21.35
C GLU A 17 6.89 -4.25 22.82
N LEU A 18 7.92 -3.45 23.12
CA LEU A 18 8.26 -3.06 24.48
C LEU A 18 7.09 -2.33 25.16
N PHE A 19 6.45 -1.41 24.45
CA PHE A 19 5.28 -0.71 24.97
C PHE A 19 4.15 -1.67 25.33
N LEU A 20 3.87 -2.66 24.48
CA LEU A 20 2.82 -3.66 24.73
C LEU A 20 3.18 -4.61 25.89
N GLU A 21 4.43 -5.06 26.00
CA GLU A 21 4.85 -5.87 27.15
C GLU A 21 4.77 -5.08 28.46
N ILE A 22 5.17 -3.80 28.48
CA ILE A 22 4.97 -2.93 29.64
C ILE A 22 3.48 -2.85 30.01
N LEU A 23 2.59 -2.68 29.03
CA LEU A 23 1.15 -2.61 29.27
C LEU A 23 0.53 -3.93 29.77
N LYS A 24 1.08 -5.05 29.32
CA LYS A 24 0.71 -6.40 29.74
C LYS A 24 1.13 -6.68 31.18
N GLU A 25 2.36 -6.31 31.56
CA GLU A 25 2.85 -6.41 32.95
C GLU A 25 2.07 -5.51 33.91
N LEU A 26 1.63 -4.34 33.45
CA LEU A 26 0.86 -3.39 34.23
C LEU A 26 -0.62 -3.78 34.42
N ASP A 27 -1.05 -4.94 33.90
CA ASP A 27 -2.42 -5.48 34.01
C ASP A 27 -3.51 -4.46 33.61
N MET A 28 -3.37 -3.93 32.39
CA MET A 28 -4.22 -2.89 31.79
C MET A 28 -5.72 -3.19 31.75
N LYS A 29 -6.16 -4.43 32.02
CA LYS A 29 -7.58 -4.78 32.09
C LYS A 29 -8.30 -4.16 33.28
N LYS A 30 -7.63 -3.96 34.43
CA LYS A 30 -8.18 -3.22 35.59
C LYS A 30 -8.62 -1.79 35.25
N CYS A 31 -8.18 -1.26 34.11
CA CYS A 31 -8.50 0.07 33.60
C CYS A 31 -9.68 0.15 32.62
N LEU A 32 -10.24 -1.00 32.23
CA LEU A 32 -11.45 -1.04 31.41
C LEU A 32 -12.73 -1.00 32.26
N ASP A 33 -12.63 -1.33 33.56
CA ASP A 33 -13.77 -1.42 34.49
C ASP A 33 -14.10 -0.12 35.28
N GLY A 34 -13.57 1.04 34.86
CA GLY A 34 -14.14 2.33 35.25
C GLY A 34 -13.22 3.32 35.99
N ARG A 35 -13.44 4.61 35.65
CA ARG A 35 -12.80 5.87 36.09
C ARG A 35 -11.53 6.32 35.33
N LYS A 36 -11.65 7.47 34.65
CA LYS A 36 -10.60 8.17 33.85
C LYS A 36 -9.26 8.42 34.58
N VAL A 37 -9.29 8.57 35.91
CA VAL A 37 -8.12 8.97 36.72
C VAL A 37 -7.08 7.85 36.85
N ARG A 38 -7.50 6.57 36.95
CA ARG A 38 -6.58 5.42 37.04
C ARG A 38 -5.72 5.25 35.79
N ASN A 39 -6.25 5.61 34.62
CA ASN A 39 -5.55 5.50 33.33
C ASN A 39 -4.31 6.40 33.27
N ASN A 40 -4.34 7.60 33.86
CA ASN A 40 -3.24 8.55 33.74
C ASN A 40 -2.00 8.15 34.57
N LYS A 41 -2.18 7.51 35.74
CA LYS A 41 -1.08 7.03 36.58
C LYS A 41 -0.28 5.91 35.88
N LEU A 42 -0.97 5.00 35.19
CA LEU A 42 -0.32 3.91 34.44
C LEU A 42 0.49 4.41 33.24
N PHE A 43 -0.04 5.34 32.45
CA PHE A 43 0.74 5.90 31.34
C PHE A 43 1.95 6.70 31.82
N LYS A 44 1.94 7.26 33.05
CA LYS A 44 3.14 7.83 33.67
C LYS A 44 4.17 6.74 34.04
N VAL A 45 3.74 5.57 34.49
CA VAL A 45 4.65 4.42 34.74
C VAL A 45 5.21 3.89 33.43
N ALA A 46 4.37 3.71 32.41
CA ALA A 46 4.81 3.29 31.07
C ALA A 46 5.79 4.29 30.46
N HIS A 47 5.54 5.60 30.60
CA HIS A 47 6.47 6.65 30.20
C HIS A 47 7.85 6.51 30.83
N ARG A 48 7.91 6.26 32.15
CA ARG A 48 9.19 6.07 32.85
C ARG A 48 9.93 4.82 32.37
N ARG A 49 9.22 3.70 32.17
CA ARG A 49 9.81 2.44 31.69
C ARG A 49 10.30 2.53 30.24
N MET A 50 9.50 3.13 29.35
CA MET A 50 9.92 3.41 27.96
C MET A 50 11.16 4.30 27.94
N THR A 51 11.18 5.36 28.75
CA THR A 51 12.33 6.28 28.86
C THR A 51 13.58 5.57 29.38
N ALA A 52 13.45 4.69 30.38
CA ALA A 52 14.57 3.90 30.90
C ALA A 52 15.16 2.93 29.85
N ALA A 53 14.36 2.50 28.88
CA ALA A 53 14.78 1.66 27.76
C ALA A 53 15.29 2.47 26.54
N GLY A 54 15.45 3.79 26.67
CA GLY A 54 15.95 4.66 25.60
C GLY A 54 14.87 5.22 24.66
N TYR A 55 13.58 4.98 24.93
CA TYR A 55 12.46 5.46 24.12
C TYR A 55 11.76 6.65 24.78
N HIS A 56 12.02 7.85 24.25
CA HIS A 56 11.49 9.10 24.80
C HIS A 56 10.13 9.47 24.18
N ARG A 57 9.04 8.98 24.77
CA ARG A 57 7.65 9.30 24.36
C ARG A 57 6.88 9.98 25.46
N SER A 58 6.15 11.06 25.16
CA SER A 58 5.28 11.71 26.14
C SER A 58 4.11 10.82 26.55
N VAL A 59 3.57 11.04 27.74
CA VAL A 59 2.39 10.32 28.25
C VAL A 59 1.22 10.36 27.27
N ASP A 60 1.02 11.49 26.59
CA ASP A 60 -0.07 11.64 25.62
C ASP A 60 0.21 10.93 24.29
N GLN A 61 1.47 10.82 23.88
CA GLN A 61 1.88 9.97 22.74
C GLN A 61 1.61 8.49 23.04
N LEU A 62 1.90 8.03 24.26
CA LEU A 62 1.60 6.67 24.69
C LEU A 62 0.08 6.41 24.69
N LYS A 63 -0.72 7.34 25.22
CA LYS A 63 -2.19 7.23 25.19
C LYS A 63 -2.74 7.17 23.76
N PHE A 64 -2.21 8.01 22.87
CA PHE A 64 -2.62 8.04 21.48
C PHE A 64 -2.27 6.74 20.77
N ARG A 65 -1.05 6.22 20.99
CA ARG A 65 -0.62 4.92 20.46
C ARG A 65 -1.50 3.78 20.96
N TRP A 66 -1.80 3.75 22.26
CA TRP A 66 -2.73 2.77 22.84
C TRP A 66 -4.13 2.85 22.21
N LYS A 67 -4.67 4.07 22.01
CA LYS A 67 -5.97 4.27 21.36
C LYS A 67 -6.00 3.66 19.95
N LEU A 68 -4.91 3.80 19.18
CA LEU A 68 -4.80 3.20 17.86
C LEU A 68 -4.77 1.67 17.96
N LEU A 69 -3.89 1.09 18.79
CA LEU A 69 -3.74 -0.36 18.97
C LEU A 69 -5.04 -1.01 19.46
N LYS A 70 -5.74 -0.36 20.40
CA LYS A 70 -7.05 -0.79 20.87
C LYS A 70 -8.11 -0.76 19.77
N SER A 71 -8.15 0.30 18.96
CA SER A 71 -9.08 0.42 17.84
C SER A 71 -8.84 -0.66 16.77
N ALA A 72 -7.58 -0.96 16.50
CA ALA A 72 -7.15 -2.05 15.63
C ALA A 72 -7.65 -3.41 16.13
N TYR A 73 -7.46 -3.73 17.41
CA TYR A 73 -7.97 -4.95 18.04
C TYR A 73 -9.49 -5.12 17.89
N TYR A 74 -10.28 -4.10 18.24
CA TYR A 74 -11.74 -4.20 18.12
C TYR A 74 -12.26 -4.21 16.68
N ARG A 75 -11.44 -3.80 15.71
CA ARG A 75 -11.79 -3.96 14.29
C ARG A 75 -11.62 -5.41 13.88
N CYS A 76 -10.45 -6.01 14.14
CA CYS A 76 -10.20 -7.42 13.85
C CYS A 76 -11.18 -8.36 14.57
N LYS A 77 -11.59 -8.03 15.81
CA LYS A 77 -12.59 -8.83 16.53
C LYS A 77 -14.00 -8.76 15.95
N ARG A 78 -14.36 -7.65 15.30
CA ARG A 78 -15.69 -7.47 14.66
C ARG A 78 -15.73 -8.00 13.23
N GLU A 79 -14.59 -7.94 12.55
CA GLU A 79 -14.43 -8.35 11.17
C GLU A 79 -13.15 -9.21 11.08
N PRO A 80 -13.24 -10.51 11.41
CA PRO A 80 -12.08 -11.42 11.44
C PRO A 80 -11.35 -11.50 10.09
N ASP A 81 -12.12 -11.34 9.00
CA ASP A 81 -11.63 -11.40 7.61
C ASP A 81 -11.23 -10.02 7.07
N SER A 82 -11.25 -8.95 7.89
CA SER A 82 -10.85 -7.61 7.46
C SER A 82 -9.32 -7.50 7.35
N PRO A 83 -8.79 -6.84 6.30
CA PRO A 83 -7.36 -6.59 6.18
C PRO A 83 -6.81 -5.79 7.36
N ALA A 84 -5.50 -5.98 7.62
CA ALA A 84 -4.79 -5.38 8.73
C ALA A 84 -5.04 -3.86 8.85
N PRO A 85 -5.23 -3.31 10.06
CA PRO A 85 -5.50 -1.90 10.27
C PRO A 85 -4.45 -0.98 9.62
N THR A 86 -4.86 -0.20 8.61
CA THR A 86 -3.98 0.66 7.79
C THR A 86 -3.17 1.70 8.56
N LYS A 87 -3.55 2.00 9.81
CA LYS A 87 -2.86 2.95 10.70
C LYS A 87 -1.77 2.31 11.57
N ILE A 88 -1.66 0.98 11.59
CA ILE A 88 -0.68 0.24 12.38
C ILE A 88 -0.07 -0.84 11.48
N GLN A 89 1.00 -0.45 10.78
CA GLN A 89 1.77 -1.35 9.94
C GLN A 89 2.28 -2.53 10.78
N GLY A 90 2.11 -3.76 10.27
CA GLY A 90 2.52 -4.97 10.98
C GLY A 90 1.63 -5.38 12.16
N TRP A 91 0.35 -4.98 12.18
CA TRP A 91 -0.61 -5.29 13.26
C TRP A 91 -0.59 -6.75 13.73
N TRP A 92 -0.52 -7.70 12.80
CA TRP A 92 -0.48 -9.15 13.10
C TRP A 92 0.64 -9.54 14.08
N ARG A 93 1.76 -8.80 14.10
CA ARG A 93 2.88 -9.01 15.03
C ARG A 93 2.47 -8.76 16.48
N TYR A 94 1.54 -7.84 16.68
CA TYR A 94 1.08 -7.40 17.99
C TYR A 94 -0.21 -8.10 18.42
N GLU A 95 -0.86 -8.83 17.53
CA GLU A 95 -2.18 -9.41 17.74
C GLU A 95 -2.21 -10.35 18.95
N LYS A 96 -1.25 -11.29 19.06
CA LYS A 96 -1.17 -12.22 20.19
C LYS A 96 -1.00 -11.50 21.52
N THR A 97 -0.10 -10.51 21.59
CA THR A 97 0.14 -9.73 22.80
C THR A 97 -1.06 -8.84 23.14
N MET A 98 -1.73 -8.28 22.13
CA MET A 98 -2.95 -7.50 22.30
C MET A 98 -4.12 -8.34 22.80
N ILE A 99 -4.31 -9.56 22.27
CA ILE A 99 -5.28 -10.54 22.78
C ILE A 99 -4.94 -10.86 24.23
N ALA A 100 -3.69 -11.14 24.55
CA ALA A 100 -3.27 -11.43 25.92
C ALA A 100 -3.58 -10.26 26.88
N ILE A 101 -3.35 -9.01 26.47
CA ILE A 101 -3.66 -7.81 27.27
C ILE A 101 -5.18 -7.62 27.43
N MET A 102 -5.94 -7.84 26.37
CA MET A 102 -7.38 -7.52 26.32
C MET A 102 -8.27 -8.63 26.88
N GLU A 103 -7.80 -9.88 26.82
CA GLU A 103 -8.55 -11.08 27.17
C GLU A 103 -8.02 -11.81 28.41
N SER A 104 -6.93 -11.33 29.03
CA SER A 104 -6.47 -11.84 30.32
C SER A 104 -7.63 -11.93 31.31
N ARG A 105 -7.97 -13.11 31.81
CA ARG A 105 -9.00 -13.29 32.84
C ARG A 105 -8.29 -13.37 34.19
N HIS A 106 -8.72 -12.54 35.15
CA HIS A 106 -8.48 -12.86 36.54
C HIS A 106 -9.31 -14.12 36.88
N PRO A 107 -8.78 -15.08 37.64
CA PRO A 107 -9.46 -16.35 37.96
C PRO A 107 -10.76 -16.24 38.79
N LEU A 108 -11.42 -15.08 38.87
CA LEU A 108 -12.57 -14.86 39.76
C LEU A 108 -13.82 -14.21 39.13
N VAL A 109 -13.93 -14.10 37.80
CA VAL A 109 -15.18 -13.61 37.18
C VAL A 109 -15.83 -14.73 36.37
N GLY A 110 -16.67 -15.49 37.08
CA GLY A 110 -17.61 -16.45 36.54
C GLY A 110 -18.89 -15.80 36.00
N ALA A 111 -19.71 -16.62 35.38
CA ALA A 111 -20.85 -16.27 34.54
C ALA A 111 -21.95 -15.43 35.22
N GLY A 112 -22.58 -14.58 34.41
CA GLY A 112 -23.90 -14.00 34.66
C GLY A 112 -23.88 -12.67 35.39
N VAL A 113 -24.40 -11.62 34.74
CA VAL A 113 -25.51 -10.78 35.21
C VAL A 113 -25.70 -9.64 34.20
N ASN A 114 -26.97 -9.45 33.85
CA ASN A 114 -27.51 -8.45 32.95
C ASN A 114 -27.86 -7.17 33.74
N SER A 115 -28.10 -6.08 33.01
CA SER A 115 -28.89 -4.88 33.38
C SER A 115 -28.28 -3.75 34.24
N ASP A 116 -28.40 -2.55 33.65
CA ASP A 116 -28.97 -1.32 34.21
C ASP A 116 -28.29 -0.48 35.31
N ARG A 117 -28.27 0.83 34.98
CA ARG A 117 -28.45 2.04 35.83
C ARG A 117 -27.25 2.65 36.56
N ASN A 118 -26.98 3.89 36.12
CA ASN A 118 -26.96 5.15 36.88
C ASN A 118 -26.10 5.34 38.15
N ASP A 119 -25.54 6.56 38.16
CA ASP A 119 -25.31 7.46 39.29
C ASP A 119 -23.89 7.68 39.85
N GLU A 120 -23.59 8.99 39.82
CA GLU A 120 -22.89 9.82 40.80
C GLU A 120 -21.35 9.95 40.84
N VAL A 121 -20.99 11.24 40.83
CA VAL A 121 -19.69 11.85 41.04
C VAL A 121 -19.44 11.95 42.54
N THR A 122 -18.24 11.55 42.99
CA THR A 122 -17.57 12.17 44.13
C THR A 122 -16.05 12.18 43.89
N GLU A 123 -15.47 13.37 44.03
CA GLU A 123 -14.03 13.59 44.23
C GLU A 123 -13.63 13.10 45.63
N ASP A 124 -12.46 12.49 45.77
CA ASP A 124 -11.40 13.04 46.64
C ASP A 124 -10.16 12.15 46.83
N SER A 125 -9.05 12.89 47.00
CA SER A 125 -7.88 12.66 47.86
C SER A 125 -6.77 11.66 47.48
N ASP A 126 -5.56 12.19 47.67
CA ASP A 126 -4.25 11.56 47.62
C ASP A 126 -4.07 10.45 48.66
N GLY A 127 -3.25 9.46 48.32
CA GLY A 127 -2.86 8.37 49.20
C GLY A 127 -1.66 7.64 48.64
N ASP A 128 -0.54 7.83 49.33
CA ASP A 128 0.75 7.15 49.19
C ASP A 128 0.61 5.63 49.35
N ALA A 129 1.38 4.85 48.58
CA ALA A 129 1.53 3.42 48.80
C ALA A 129 2.84 2.94 48.19
N SER A 130 3.78 2.73 49.10
CA SER A 130 5.11 2.20 49.00
C SER A 130 5.18 0.73 48.54
N MET A 131 6.36 0.41 48.01
CA MET A 131 7.09 -0.86 48.06
C MET A 131 6.33 -2.18 47.85
N LEU A 132 6.57 -2.80 46.69
CA LEU A 132 6.65 -4.25 46.55
C LEU A 132 7.93 -4.59 45.75
N HIS A 133 8.77 -5.40 46.38
CA HIS A 133 10.11 -5.80 45.93
C HIS A 133 10.09 -6.65 44.66
N TRP A 134 11.09 -6.46 43.80
CA TRP A 134 11.37 -7.27 42.61
C TRP A 134 12.51 -8.26 42.90
N PRO A 135 12.42 -9.55 42.53
CA PRO A 135 13.54 -10.48 42.71
C PRO A 135 14.65 -10.22 41.67
N GLN A 136 15.88 -10.21 42.16
CA GLN A 136 17.14 -10.09 41.39
C GLN A 136 17.37 -11.29 40.46
N PRO A 137 18.18 -11.16 39.38
CA PRO A 137 18.35 -12.19 38.38
C PRO A 137 19.25 -13.33 38.89
N CYS A 138 18.85 -14.58 38.66
CA CYS A 138 19.76 -15.72 38.75
C CYS A 138 20.76 -15.67 37.59
N THR A 139 22.02 -15.54 37.95
CA THR A 139 23.17 -15.95 37.14
C THR A 139 23.28 -17.47 37.14
N ASP A 140 23.36 -18.11 35.98
CA ASP A 140 24.53 -18.96 35.72
C ASP A 140 24.78 -19.20 34.23
N ASN A 141 26.06 -19.41 33.95
CA ASN A 141 26.73 -19.52 32.67
C ASN A 141 26.33 -20.75 31.86
N SER A 142 26.12 -20.55 30.55
CA SER A 142 26.70 -21.42 29.52
C SER A 142 26.67 -20.72 28.18
N THR A 143 27.67 -19.87 27.95
CA THR A 143 28.14 -19.51 26.62
C THR A 143 28.73 -20.74 25.95
N GLN A 144 28.03 -21.32 24.97
CA GLN A 144 28.66 -22.03 23.86
C GLN A 144 27.69 -22.19 22.68
N ASN A 145 28.22 -21.89 21.50
CA ASN A 145 27.66 -22.04 20.15
C ASN A 145 26.78 -20.91 19.61
N LEU A 146 27.48 -19.84 19.18
CA LEU A 146 27.24 -19.20 17.89
C LEU A 146 27.06 -20.27 16.81
N GLY A 147 25.93 -20.25 16.11
CA GLY A 147 25.70 -21.12 14.95
C GLY A 147 24.27 -21.53 14.70
N LEU A 148 23.26 -20.71 15.00
CA LEU A 148 21.93 -20.94 14.44
C LEU A 148 21.83 -20.23 13.09
N ILE A 149 22.10 -21.03 12.05
CA ILE A 149 21.53 -20.88 10.71
C ILE A 149 20.05 -20.54 10.90
N ILE A 150 19.66 -19.31 10.58
CA ILE A 150 18.26 -18.97 10.36
C ILE A 150 17.86 -19.77 9.13
N LYS A 151 17.32 -20.97 9.33
CA LYS A 151 16.52 -21.62 8.28
C LYS A 151 15.29 -20.72 8.11
N MET A 152 15.36 -19.85 7.11
CA MET A 152 14.16 -19.20 6.57
C MET A 152 13.16 -20.30 6.19
N ASP A 153 11.87 -20.01 6.36
CA ASP A 153 10.79 -20.95 6.03
C ASP A 153 10.99 -21.54 4.62
N PRO A 154 10.87 -22.86 4.42
CA PRO A 154 11.05 -23.49 3.10
C PRO A 154 10.07 -22.96 2.04
N GLU A 155 8.92 -22.40 2.45
CA GLU A 155 7.99 -21.70 1.54
C GLU A 155 8.56 -20.36 1.04
N VAL A 156 9.31 -19.62 1.88
CA VAL A 156 9.96 -18.35 1.49
C VAL A 156 11.10 -18.60 0.50
N ASP A 157 11.81 -19.72 0.60
CA ASP A 157 12.93 -20.03 -0.29
C ASP A 157 12.46 -20.32 -1.74
N SER A 158 11.22 -20.79 -1.90
CA SER A 158 10.62 -21.09 -3.21
C SER A 158 10.16 -19.85 -4.00
N GLN A 159 10.10 -18.68 -3.37
CA GLN A 159 9.61 -17.45 -4.00
C GLN A 159 10.71 -16.71 -4.77
N PRO A 160 10.38 -16.11 -5.93
CA PRO A 160 11.36 -15.40 -6.76
C PRO A 160 11.89 -14.14 -6.06
N ASN A 161 13.15 -13.84 -6.30
CA ASN A 161 13.74 -12.56 -5.93
C ASN A 161 13.38 -11.50 -6.99
N ILE A 162 12.98 -10.32 -6.54
CA ILE A 162 12.39 -9.28 -7.39
C ILE A 162 13.21 -8.00 -7.28
N GLY A 163 13.74 -7.56 -8.41
CA GLY A 163 14.53 -6.34 -8.54
C GLY A 163 13.75 -5.23 -9.22
N PHE A 164 13.86 -4.00 -8.71
CA PHE A 164 13.39 -2.80 -9.39
C PHE A 164 14.56 -1.89 -9.76
N ILE A 165 14.85 -1.76 -11.05
CA ILE A 165 15.74 -0.73 -11.56
C ILE A 165 14.94 0.57 -11.73
N GLY A 166 15.21 1.53 -10.85
CA GLY A 166 14.51 2.80 -10.78
C GLY A 166 13.53 2.87 -9.61
N ALA A 167 13.77 3.81 -8.69
CA ALA A 167 12.93 4.05 -7.51
C ALA A 167 11.77 5.05 -7.76
N GLY A 168 11.12 4.96 -8.94
CA GLY A 168 10.02 5.85 -9.35
C GLY A 168 8.66 5.52 -8.72
N ASN A 169 7.63 6.33 -8.99
CA ASN A 169 6.28 6.10 -8.45
C ASN A 169 5.68 4.76 -8.90
N MET A 170 5.93 4.36 -10.15
CA MET A 170 5.44 3.08 -10.67
C MET A 170 6.10 1.89 -9.96
N ALA A 171 7.42 1.90 -9.82
CA ALA A 171 8.13 0.91 -9.01
C ALA A 171 7.58 0.81 -7.59
N PHE A 172 7.31 1.96 -6.95
CA PHE A 172 6.76 1.98 -5.59
C PHE A 172 5.33 1.42 -5.51
N GLY A 173 4.46 1.77 -6.46
CA GLY A 173 3.09 1.26 -6.52
C GLY A 173 3.05 -0.26 -6.72
N ILE A 174 3.86 -0.76 -7.66
CA ILE A 174 3.97 -2.20 -7.95
C ILE A 174 4.57 -2.93 -6.75
N ALA A 175 5.68 -2.44 -6.18
CA ALA A 175 6.29 -3.05 -5.01
C ALA A 175 5.30 -3.16 -3.83
N LYS A 176 4.49 -2.11 -3.58
CA LYS A 176 3.44 -2.17 -2.56
C LYS A 176 2.40 -3.25 -2.85
N GLY A 177 2.04 -3.47 -4.11
CA GLY A 177 1.11 -4.53 -4.50
C GLY A 177 1.69 -5.91 -4.25
N ILE A 178 2.92 -6.14 -4.72
CA ILE A 178 3.67 -7.38 -4.48
C ILE A 178 3.74 -7.70 -2.98
N LEU A 179 4.06 -6.71 -2.14
CA LEU A 179 4.14 -6.88 -0.67
C LEU A 179 2.80 -7.07 0.02
N SER A 180 1.69 -6.78 -0.64
CA SER A 180 0.35 -7.08 -0.12
C SER A 180 -0.16 -8.46 -0.54
N GLY A 181 0.59 -9.15 -1.40
CA GLY A 181 0.47 -10.59 -1.63
C GLY A 181 1.41 -11.37 -0.71
N ASP A 182 1.88 -12.52 -1.20
CA ASP A 182 2.61 -13.49 -0.38
C ASP A 182 4.13 -13.31 -0.40
N VAL A 183 4.66 -12.30 -1.12
CA VAL A 183 6.11 -12.07 -1.24
C VAL A 183 6.61 -11.15 -0.11
N PRO A 184 7.56 -11.59 0.73
CA PRO A 184 8.06 -10.78 1.83
C PRO A 184 9.05 -9.70 1.35
N PRO A 185 9.20 -8.59 2.09
CA PRO A 185 10.11 -7.49 1.72
C PRO A 185 11.56 -7.89 1.47
N VAL A 186 12.04 -8.95 2.13
CA VAL A 186 13.42 -9.47 1.97
C VAL A 186 13.70 -10.01 0.56
N LYS A 187 12.65 -10.40 -0.19
CA LYS A 187 12.76 -10.84 -1.58
C LYS A 187 12.77 -9.70 -2.58
N LEU A 188 12.58 -8.46 -2.14
CA LEU A 188 12.58 -7.29 -3.00
C LEU A 188 13.87 -6.48 -2.81
N LYS A 189 14.41 -5.98 -3.92
CA LYS A 189 15.51 -5.01 -3.92
C LYS A 189 15.23 -3.89 -4.93
N VAL A 190 15.61 -2.66 -4.61
CA VAL A 190 15.46 -1.50 -5.51
C VAL A 190 16.79 -0.80 -5.73
N SER A 191 17.11 -0.47 -6.98
CA SER A 191 18.26 0.36 -7.33
C SER A 191 17.85 1.75 -7.82
N ALA A 192 18.64 2.76 -7.48
CA ALA A 192 18.51 4.11 -8.05
C ALA A 192 19.85 4.85 -7.99
N PRO A 193 20.13 5.79 -8.91
CA PRO A 193 21.38 6.56 -8.90
C PRO A 193 21.47 7.58 -7.75
N SER A 194 20.36 7.86 -7.06
CA SER A 194 20.33 8.78 -5.92
C SER A 194 19.42 8.27 -4.81
N SER A 195 19.71 8.66 -3.57
CA SER A 195 18.95 8.21 -2.38
C SER A 195 17.60 8.91 -2.20
N ARG A 196 17.27 9.90 -3.05
CA ARG A 196 16.08 10.76 -2.94
C ARG A 196 14.79 9.99 -2.73
N ASN A 197 14.61 8.88 -3.44
CA ASN A 197 13.38 8.08 -3.40
C ASN A 197 13.58 6.72 -2.72
N LEU A 198 14.79 6.40 -2.21
CA LEU A 198 15.07 5.09 -1.62
C LEU A 198 14.44 4.94 -0.22
N GLY A 199 14.34 6.04 0.54
CA GLY A 199 13.81 6.01 1.91
C GLY A 199 12.41 5.38 2.02
N ARG A 200 11.50 5.69 1.09
CA ARG A 200 10.15 5.09 1.08
C ARG A 200 10.14 3.59 0.83
N PHE A 201 11.15 3.03 0.16
CA PHE A 201 11.27 1.57 -0.02
C PHE A 201 11.84 0.92 1.24
N GLN A 202 12.82 1.58 1.88
CA GLN A 202 13.36 1.13 3.17
C GLN A 202 12.29 1.12 4.27
N GLU A 203 11.36 2.08 4.27
CA GLU A 203 10.18 2.11 5.17
C GLU A 203 9.25 0.88 4.98
N LEU A 204 9.29 0.23 3.82
CA LEU A 204 8.59 -1.03 3.54
C LEU A 204 9.43 -2.27 3.89
N GLY A 205 10.66 -2.10 4.38
CA GLY A 205 11.60 -3.18 4.64
C GLY A 205 12.29 -3.73 3.40
N ILE A 206 12.21 -3.03 2.27
CA ILE A 206 12.82 -3.45 1.00
C ILE A 206 14.31 -3.05 1.00
N ALA A 207 15.17 -3.97 0.54
CA ALA A 207 16.60 -3.68 0.38
C ALA A 207 16.83 -2.65 -0.73
N VAL A 208 17.82 -1.77 -0.56
CA VAL A 208 18.13 -0.74 -1.55
C VAL A 208 19.62 -0.78 -1.92
N THR A 209 19.92 -0.42 -3.17
CA THR A 209 21.30 -0.32 -3.67
C THR A 209 21.43 0.85 -4.66
N HIS A 210 22.67 1.22 -4.96
CA HIS A 210 23.01 2.14 -6.04
C HIS A 210 23.54 1.41 -7.30
N SER A 211 23.67 0.08 -7.25
CA SER A 211 24.19 -0.74 -8.36
C SER A 211 23.07 -1.53 -9.05
N ASN A 212 22.87 -1.30 -10.34
CA ASN A 212 21.93 -2.09 -11.15
C ASN A 212 22.43 -3.53 -11.31
N ILE A 213 23.74 -3.71 -11.48
CA ILE A 213 24.38 -5.03 -11.62
C ILE A 213 24.17 -5.89 -10.36
N GLU A 214 24.41 -5.33 -9.17
CA GLU A 214 24.20 -6.04 -7.91
C GLU A 214 22.74 -6.49 -7.76
N LEU A 215 21.80 -5.64 -8.16
CA LEU A 215 20.38 -5.95 -8.13
C LEU A 215 20.03 -7.07 -9.10
N VAL A 216 20.49 -7.00 -10.35
CA VAL A 216 20.22 -8.01 -11.38
C VAL A 216 20.79 -9.36 -10.98
N CYS A 217 22.03 -9.43 -10.52
CA CYS A 217 22.67 -10.68 -10.10
C CYS A 217 21.94 -11.40 -8.96
N GLY A 218 21.17 -10.68 -8.15
CA GLY A 218 20.38 -11.23 -7.04
C GLY A 218 18.88 -11.36 -7.32
N SER A 219 18.42 -11.16 -8.57
CA SER A 219 17.01 -11.17 -8.92
C SER A 219 16.67 -12.26 -9.93
N ASP A 220 15.44 -12.75 -9.87
CA ASP A 220 14.84 -13.64 -10.87
C ASP A 220 13.90 -12.84 -11.79
N VAL A 221 13.16 -11.88 -11.24
CA VAL A 221 12.31 -10.93 -11.99
C VAL A 221 12.87 -9.52 -11.84
N VAL A 222 13.17 -8.84 -12.94
CA VAL A 222 13.76 -7.49 -12.95
C VAL A 222 12.82 -6.51 -13.62
N PHE A 223 12.21 -5.63 -12.83
CA PHE A 223 11.42 -4.51 -13.31
C PHE A 223 12.32 -3.35 -13.72
N VAL A 224 12.28 -2.98 -15.01
CA VAL A 224 12.94 -1.78 -15.54
C VAL A 224 11.94 -0.62 -15.49
N ALA A 225 11.99 0.14 -14.41
CA ALA A 225 11.06 1.21 -14.06
C ALA A 225 11.71 2.62 -14.11
N VAL A 226 12.56 2.82 -15.12
CA VAL A 226 13.20 4.10 -15.43
C VAL A 226 12.42 4.88 -16.50
N LYS A 227 12.80 6.14 -16.74
CA LYS A 227 12.21 6.91 -17.84
C LYS A 227 12.57 6.25 -19.19
N PRO A 228 11.72 6.37 -20.24
CA PRO A 228 11.94 5.68 -21.51
C PRO A 228 13.32 5.90 -22.15
N HIS A 229 13.82 7.14 -22.15
CA HIS A 229 15.15 7.47 -22.69
C HIS A 229 16.33 6.87 -21.89
N LEU A 230 16.09 6.40 -20.67
CA LEU A 230 17.09 5.73 -19.83
C LEU A 230 17.09 4.21 -20.01
N VAL A 231 16.10 3.64 -20.70
CA VAL A 231 16.03 2.19 -20.90
C VAL A 231 17.25 1.67 -21.67
N PRO A 232 17.62 2.23 -22.85
CA PRO A 232 18.79 1.71 -23.58
C PRO A 232 20.10 1.67 -22.78
N PRO A 233 20.55 2.75 -22.11
CA PRO A 233 21.79 2.68 -21.34
C PRO A 233 21.70 1.72 -20.14
N VAL A 234 20.53 1.59 -19.50
CA VAL A 234 20.34 0.64 -18.40
C VAL A 234 20.40 -0.81 -18.89
N LEU A 235 19.75 -1.14 -20.00
CA LEU A 235 19.79 -2.49 -20.56
C LEU A 235 21.21 -2.85 -21.01
N HIS A 236 21.93 -1.90 -21.61
CA HIS A 236 23.33 -2.10 -21.98
C HIS A 236 24.21 -2.41 -20.76
N GLU A 237 24.07 -1.64 -19.68
CA GLU A 237 24.80 -1.84 -18.41
C GLU A 237 24.62 -3.25 -17.84
N ILE A 238 23.38 -3.78 -17.84
CA ILE A 238 23.08 -5.05 -17.19
C ILE A 238 23.23 -6.27 -18.12
N SER A 239 23.35 -6.04 -19.44
CA SER A 239 23.27 -7.09 -20.48
C SER A 239 24.18 -8.30 -20.22
N LEU A 240 25.43 -8.07 -19.83
CA LEU A 240 26.43 -9.14 -19.58
C LEU A 240 26.16 -9.96 -18.32
N HIS A 241 25.23 -9.52 -17.47
CA HIS A 241 24.85 -10.19 -16.23
C HIS A 241 23.52 -10.95 -16.36
N LEU A 242 22.87 -10.84 -17.51
CA LEU A 242 21.64 -11.55 -17.79
C LEU A 242 21.92 -12.99 -18.22
N THR A 243 21.00 -13.86 -17.82
CA THR A 243 21.01 -15.30 -18.07
C THR A 243 19.57 -15.75 -18.25
N HIS A 244 19.35 -16.97 -18.76
CA HIS A 244 18.02 -17.52 -19.02
C HIS A 244 17.09 -17.64 -17.81
N ARG A 245 17.59 -17.43 -16.57
CA ARG A 245 16.75 -17.38 -15.37
C ARG A 245 15.99 -16.06 -15.23
N HIS A 246 16.50 -14.97 -15.81
CA HIS A 246 15.98 -13.63 -15.55
C HIS A 246 14.78 -13.34 -16.45
N ILE A 247 13.72 -12.79 -15.86
CA ILE A 247 12.57 -12.24 -16.57
C ILE A 247 12.66 -10.72 -16.49
N ILE A 248 12.85 -10.06 -17.63
CA ILE A 248 12.92 -8.60 -17.71
C ILE A 248 11.53 -8.02 -17.93
N VAL A 249 11.05 -7.20 -17.01
CA VAL A 249 9.74 -6.55 -17.08
C VAL A 249 9.91 -5.06 -17.28
N SER A 250 9.71 -4.56 -18.49
CA SER A 250 9.78 -3.13 -18.77
C SER A 250 8.48 -2.43 -18.41
N VAL A 251 8.57 -1.34 -17.65
CA VAL A 251 7.45 -0.46 -17.26
C VAL A 251 7.48 0.86 -18.07
N ALA A 252 8.40 0.97 -19.03
CA ALA A 252 8.63 2.21 -19.76
C ALA A 252 7.59 2.42 -20.87
N ALA A 253 6.93 3.58 -20.84
CA ALA A 253 6.02 3.99 -21.91
C ALA A 253 6.78 4.19 -23.24
N GLY A 254 6.21 3.69 -24.33
CA GLY A 254 6.77 3.86 -25.67
C GLY A 254 8.01 3.01 -26.00
N VAL A 255 8.45 2.11 -25.13
CA VAL A 255 9.53 1.17 -25.47
C VAL A 255 8.90 -0.16 -25.86
N THR A 256 9.03 -0.55 -27.14
CA THR A 256 8.39 -1.75 -27.69
C THR A 256 9.14 -3.03 -27.30
N LEU A 257 8.46 -4.17 -27.34
CA LEU A 257 9.07 -5.49 -27.17
C LEU A 257 10.21 -5.69 -28.15
N ALA A 258 10.02 -5.34 -29.43
CA ALA A 258 11.07 -5.42 -30.44
C ALA A 258 12.33 -4.64 -30.03
N THR A 259 12.19 -3.39 -29.56
CA THR A 259 13.33 -2.60 -29.08
C THR A 259 13.97 -3.21 -27.83
N LEU A 260 13.18 -3.76 -26.90
CA LEU A 260 13.73 -4.42 -25.71
C LEU A 260 14.53 -5.67 -26.10
N GLU A 261 14.01 -6.49 -27.00
CA GLU A 261 14.67 -7.71 -27.50
C GLU A 261 15.94 -7.40 -28.29
N GLU A 262 15.94 -6.34 -29.10
CA GLU A 262 17.14 -5.85 -29.81
C GLU A 262 18.25 -5.39 -28.85
N LEU A 263 17.90 -4.85 -27.68
CA LEU A 263 18.85 -4.30 -26.70
C LEU A 263 19.36 -5.35 -25.70
N LEU A 264 18.78 -6.54 -25.67
CA LEU A 264 19.10 -7.60 -24.72
C LEU A 264 19.81 -8.77 -25.40
N PRO A 265 20.50 -9.63 -24.63
CA PRO A 265 21.05 -10.86 -25.17
C PRO A 265 19.97 -11.69 -25.88
N GLU A 266 20.37 -12.40 -26.93
CA GLU A 266 19.49 -13.28 -27.68
C GLU A 266 18.78 -14.29 -26.74
N ASN A 267 17.50 -14.56 -27.00
CA ASN A 267 16.65 -15.44 -26.18
C ASN A 267 16.35 -14.93 -24.75
N SER A 268 16.50 -13.63 -24.47
CA SER A 268 16.08 -13.05 -23.19
C SER A 268 14.56 -13.10 -23.01
N ALA A 269 14.09 -13.49 -21.82
CA ALA A 269 12.67 -13.41 -21.47
C ALA A 269 12.31 -11.95 -21.13
N VAL A 270 11.43 -11.35 -21.93
CA VAL A 270 11.02 -9.95 -21.82
C VAL A 270 9.50 -9.85 -21.74
N ILE A 271 9.01 -8.98 -20.86
CA ILE A 271 7.61 -8.60 -20.77
C ILE A 271 7.51 -7.08 -20.80
N ARG A 272 6.63 -6.55 -21.64
CA ARG A 272 6.25 -5.14 -21.61
C ARG A 272 4.99 -5.02 -20.75
N LEU A 273 5.08 -4.28 -19.65
CA LEU A 273 3.99 -4.07 -18.70
C LEU A 273 3.66 -2.58 -18.65
N MET A 274 2.38 -2.24 -18.84
CA MET A 274 1.90 -0.87 -18.73
C MET A 274 0.91 -0.76 -17.56
N PRO A 275 1.32 -0.14 -16.44
CA PRO A 275 0.43 0.18 -15.33
C PRO A 275 -0.10 1.61 -15.46
N ASN A 276 -1.03 1.97 -14.58
CA ASN A 276 -1.45 3.36 -14.41
C ASN A 276 -1.30 3.85 -12.96
N LEU A 277 -1.49 5.15 -12.75
CA LEU A 277 -1.26 5.83 -11.47
C LEU A 277 -2.01 5.21 -10.26
N PRO A 278 -3.28 4.76 -10.40
CA PRO A 278 -4.01 4.08 -9.32
C PRO A 278 -3.34 2.83 -8.71
N CYS A 279 -2.30 2.26 -9.33
CA CYS A 279 -1.48 1.23 -8.67
C CYS A 279 -0.91 1.70 -7.31
N LEU A 280 -0.70 3.01 -7.11
CA LEU A 280 -0.24 3.55 -5.81
C LEU A 280 -1.20 3.26 -4.64
N VAL A 281 -2.49 3.12 -4.96
CA VAL A 281 -3.59 2.82 -4.02
C VAL A 281 -4.18 1.44 -4.26
N GLN A 282 -3.50 0.58 -5.03
CA GLN A 282 -3.90 -0.81 -5.30
C GLN A 282 -5.24 -0.93 -6.05
N GLU A 283 -5.56 0.08 -6.85
CA GLU A 283 -6.77 0.11 -7.70
C GLU A 283 -6.37 0.37 -9.17
N GLY A 284 -5.23 -0.16 -9.56
CA GLY A 284 -4.64 -0.05 -10.88
C GLY A 284 -5.42 -0.77 -11.98
N ALA A 285 -5.12 -0.38 -13.21
CA ALA A 285 -5.34 -1.21 -14.39
C ALA A 285 -3.98 -1.43 -15.05
N ILE A 286 -3.64 -2.69 -15.29
CA ILE A 286 -2.37 -3.11 -15.85
C ILE A 286 -2.64 -3.98 -17.06
N LEU A 287 -1.98 -3.70 -18.16
CA LEU A 287 -1.92 -4.59 -19.32
C LEU A 287 -0.47 -4.99 -19.58
N PHE A 288 -0.22 -6.26 -19.85
CA PHE A 288 1.11 -6.72 -20.25
C PHE A 288 1.07 -7.59 -21.52
N SER A 289 2.23 -7.63 -22.18
CA SER A 289 2.47 -8.43 -23.38
C SER A 289 3.82 -9.11 -23.28
N ARG A 290 3.87 -10.39 -23.64
CA ARG A 290 5.08 -11.21 -23.63
C ARG A 290 5.89 -11.00 -24.92
N GLY A 291 7.21 -10.95 -24.77
CA GLY A 291 8.16 -11.07 -25.87
C GLY A 291 8.20 -12.48 -26.45
N SER A 292 8.93 -12.61 -27.55
CA SER A 292 9.06 -13.79 -28.40
C SER A 292 9.61 -15.01 -27.66
N HIS A 293 10.48 -14.79 -26.66
CA HIS A 293 11.16 -15.85 -25.90
C HIS A 293 10.60 -16.05 -24.48
N THR A 294 9.48 -15.40 -24.16
CA THR A 294 8.87 -15.45 -22.83
C THR A 294 7.80 -16.53 -22.76
N ARG A 295 7.93 -17.42 -21.78
CA ARG A 295 7.06 -18.60 -21.67
C ARG A 295 5.72 -18.23 -21.02
N PRO A 296 4.66 -19.03 -21.24
CA PRO A 296 3.38 -18.81 -20.56
C PRO A 296 3.50 -18.79 -19.04
N GLU A 297 4.41 -19.59 -18.47
CA GLU A 297 4.62 -19.66 -17.03
C GLU A 297 5.21 -18.36 -16.47
N ASP A 298 6.07 -17.68 -17.24
CA ASP A 298 6.64 -16.39 -16.87
C ASP A 298 5.54 -15.30 -16.81
N GLY A 299 4.60 -15.35 -17.76
CA GLY A 299 3.42 -14.48 -17.78
C GLY A 299 2.49 -14.74 -16.58
N ALA A 300 2.22 -16.01 -16.28
CA ALA A 300 1.43 -16.40 -15.12
C ALA A 300 2.08 -15.98 -13.80
N LEU A 301 3.41 -16.12 -13.69
CA LEU A 301 4.18 -15.63 -12.56
C LEU A 301 4.09 -14.11 -12.43
N LEU A 302 4.27 -13.36 -13.51
CA LEU A 302 4.14 -11.90 -13.46
C LEU A 302 2.74 -11.50 -13.00
N HIS A 303 1.70 -12.13 -13.56
CA HIS A 303 0.32 -11.90 -13.14
C HIS A 303 0.15 -12.17 -11.64
N SER A 304 0.60 -13.31 -11.13
CA SER A 304 0.49 -13.62 -9.69
C SER A 304 1.25 -12.62 -8.81
N LEU A 305 2.37 -12.08 -9.27
CA LEU A 305 3.11 -11.04 -8.54
C LEU A 305 2.34 -9.71 -8.47
N VAL A 306 1.71 -9.29 -9.57
CA VAL A 306 1.15 -7.93 -9.67
C VAL A 306 -0.37 -7.85 -9.53
N HIS A 307 -1.09 -8.97 -9.40
CA HIS A 307 -2.56 -9.00 -9.31
C HIS A 307 -3.13 -8.17 -8.13
N ARG A 308 -2.35 -7.97 -7.06
CA ARG A 308 -2.76 -7.11 -5.94
C ARG A 308 -2.70 -5.61 -6.25
N CYS A 309 -2.07 -5.22 -7.36
CA CYS A 309 -2.00 -3.83 -7.80
C CYS A 309 -3.33 -3.30 -8.36
N GLY A 310 -4.27 -4.19 -8.73
CA GLY A 310 -5.54 -3.86 -9.35
C GLY A 310 -5.93 -4.89 -10.41
N LEU A 311 -6.64 -4.46 -11.46
CA LEU A 311 -6.94 -5.30 -12.63
C LEU A 311 -5.64 -5.55 -13.44
N VAL A 312 -5.39 -6.81 -13.78
CA VAL A 312 -4.22 -7.22 -14.58
C VAL A 312 -4.70 -8.10 -15.72
N GLU A 313 -4.38 -7.73 -16.94
CA GLU A 313 -4.75 -8.46 -18.15
C GLU A 313 -3.51 -8.74 -19.01
N GLU A 314 -3.51 -9.86 -19.72
CA GLU A 314 -2.55 -10.16 -20.78
C GLU A 314 -3.20 -9.92 -22.14
N GLY A 315 -2.46 -9.33 -23.08
CA GLY A 315 -2.95 -9.15 -24.44
C GLY A 315 -1.86 -8.85 -25.46
N PRO A 316 -2.23 -8.70 -26.74
CA PRO A 316 -1.31 -8.27 -27.80
C PRO A 316 -0.66 -6.92 -27.49
N GLU A 317 0.61 -6.75 -27.89
CA GLU A 317 1.35 -5.50 -27.65
C GLU A 317 0.67 -4.26 -28.24
N ALA A 318 -0.03 -4.43 -29.38
CA ALA A 318 -0.81 -3.37 -30.00
C ALA A 318 -1.90 -2.77 -29.09
N TRP A 319 -2.33 -3.50 -28.06
CA TRP A 319 -3.30 -3.01 -27.07
C TRP A 319 -2.64 -2.15 -25.99
N ILE A 320 -1.31 -2.17 -25.82
CA ILE A 320 -0.64 -1.36 -24.80
C ILE A 320 -0.79 0.14 -25.08
N ASP A 321 -0.71 0.57 -26.33
CA ASP A 321 -0.89 1.98 -26.67
C ASP A 321 -2.36 2.41 -26.49
N ILE A 322 -3.31 1.51 -26.79
CA ILE A 322 -4.75 1.71 -26.52
C ILE A 322 -4.99 1.82 -25.01
N HIS A 323 -4.40 0.92 -24.23
CA HIS A 323 -4.45 0.93 -22.77
C HIS A 323 -3.83 2.21 -22.21
N THR A 324 -2.75 2.71 -22.79
CA THR A 324 -2.13 3.98 -22.40
C THR A 324 -3.11 5.14 -22.58
N GLY A 325 -3.77 5.23 -23.75
CA GLY A 325 -4.78 6.26 -24.01
C GLY A 325 -6.06 6.12 -23.19
N LEU A 326 -6.41 4.89 -22.79
CA LEU A 326 -7.58 4.59 -21.99
C LEU A 326 -7.33 4.70 -20.48
N SER A 327 -6.50 3.81 -19.90
CA SER A 327 -6.30 3.68 -18.46
C SER A 327 -5.23 4.62 -17.92
N GLY A 328 -4.19 4.91 -18.73
CA GLY A 328 -3.07 5.77 -18.35
C GLY A 328 -3.50 7.22 -18.33
N SER A 329 -3.92 7.73 -19.49
CA SER A 329 -4.47 9.08 -19.65
C SER A 329 -5.84 9.25 -19.00
N GLY A 330 -6.65 8.18 -18.91
CA GLY A 330 -8.00 8.21 -18.34
C GLY A 330 -8.08 8.70 -16.90
N VAL A 331 -7.02 8.53 -16.11
CA VAL A 331 -6.95 9.07 -14.75
C VAL A 331 -7.15 10.59 -14.76
N ALA A 332 -6.50 11.29 -15.69
CA ALA A 332 -6.65 12.74 -15.83
C ALA A 332 -8.04 13.12 -16.36
N PHE A 333 -8.63 12.32 -17.25
CA PHE A 333 -9.99 12.55 -17.73
C PHE A 333 -11.02 12.46 -16.60
N VAL A 334 -10.84 11.50 -15.69
CA VAL A 334 -11.67 11.34 -14.49
C VAL A 334 -11.47 12.50 -13.51
N TYR A 335 -10.23 13.01 -13.34
CA TYR A 335 -9.98 14.20 -12.52
C TYR A 335 -10.68 15.44 -13.08
N LEU A 336 -10.59 15.67 -14.38
CA LEU A 336 -11.30 16.77 -15.04
C LEU A 336 -12.82 16.66 -14.85
N PHE A 337 -13.38 15.46 -14.97
CA PHE A 337 -14.81 15.24 -14.74
C PHE A 337 -15.21 15.49 -13.28
N ALA A 338 -14.40 15.03 -12.32
CA ALA A 338 -14.64 15.26 -10.90
C ALA A 338 -14.57 16.76 -10.53
N GLU A 339 -13.61 17.49 -11.11
CA GLU A 339 -13.49 18.94 -10.97
C GLU A 339 -14.72 19.66 -11.54
N ALA A 340 -15.13 19.34 -12.77
CA ALA A 340 -16.31 19.92 -13.38
C ALA A 340 -17.61 19.65 -12.59
N LEU A 341 -17.76 18.46 -12.00
CA LEU A 341 -18.87 18.15 -11.09
C LEU A 341 -18.85 19.05 -9.85
N ALA A 342 -17.68 19.24 -9.24
CA ALA A 342 -17.53 20.09 -8.06
C ALA A 342 -17.83 21.56 -8.39
N GLU A 343 -17.32 22.09 -9.50
CA GLU A 343 -17.61 23.44 -9.97
C GLU A 343 -19.11 23.64 -10.27
N GLY A 344 -19.75 22.63 -10.86
CA GLY A 344 -21.20 22.62 -11.04
C GLY A 344 -21.96 22.75 -9.72
N ALA A 345 -21.55 22.04 -8.68
CA ALA A 345 -22.17 22.15 -7.35
C ALA A 345 -21.90 23.50 -6.68
N VAL A 346 -20.70 24.07 -6.85
CA VAL A 346 -20.36 25.42 -6.35
C VAL A 346 -21.24 26.48 -7.02
N LYS A 347 -21.46 26.37 -8.34
CA LYS A 347 -22.38 27.24 -9.08
C LYS A 347 -23.81 27.20 -8.51
N MET A 348 -24.23 26.07 -7.94
CA MET A 348 -25.53 25.92 -7.27
C MET A 348 -25.54 26.35 -5.80
N GLY A 349 -24.43 26.91 -5.29
CA GLY A 349 -24.32 27.49 -3.95
C GLY A 349 -23.65 26.60 -2.90
N MET A 350 -23.06 25.45 -3.29
CA MET A 350 -22.35 24.59 -2.34
C MET A 350 -20.95 25.17 -2.00
N PRO A 351 -20.48 25.08 -0.74
CA PRO A 351 -19.10 25.41 -0.40
C PRO A 351 -18.09 24.55 -1.15
N SER A 352 -17.05 25.17 -1.71
CA SER A 352 -16.07 24.51 -2.60
C SER A 352 -15.44 23.24 -2.00
N ALA A 353 -14.97 23.28 -0.75
CA ALA A 353 -14.35 22.11 -0.12
C ALA A 353 -15.31 20.91 0.00
N LEU A 354 -16.59 21.18 0.27
CA LEU A 354 -17.62 20.14 0.34
C LEU A 354 -17.94 19.57 -1.04
N ALA A 355 -18.06 20.43 -2.05
CA ALA A 355 -18.31 20.04 -3.43
C ALA A 355 -17.23 19.08 -3.97
N HIS A 356 -15.96 19.41 -3.77
CA HIS A 356 -14.83 18.56 -4.19
C HIS A 356 -14.83 17.21 -3.47
N SER A 357 -15.14 17.20 -2.17
CA SER A 357 -15.21 15.97 -1.38
C SER A 357 -16.35 15.05 -1.87
N ILE A 358 -17.54 15.61 -2.12
CA ILE A 358 -18.70 14.88 -2.62
C ILE A 358 -18.46 14.38 -4.05
N ALA A 359 -17.89 15.20 -4.93
CA ALA A 359 -17.58 14.80 -6.30
C ALA A 359 -16.59 13.63 -6.33
N SER A 360 -15.52 13.70 -5.53
CA SER A 360 -14.54 12.61 -5.39
C SER A 360 -15.18 11.31 -4.91
N GLN A 361 -16.05 11.40 -3.88
CA GLN A 361 -16.76 10.23 -3.35
C GLN A 361 -17.78 9.66 -4.33
N THR A 362 -18.42 10.50 -5.14
CA THR A 362 -19.38 10.10 -6.18
C THR A 362 -18.68 9.30 -7.28
N VAL A 363 -17.52 9.78 -7.75
CA VAL A 363 -16.69 9.07 -8.74
C VAL A 363 -16.23 7.71 -8.19
N LEU A 364 -15.72 7.67 -6.95
CA LEU A 364 -15.30 6.42 -6.31
C LEU A 364 -16.45 5.41 -6.21
N GLY A 365 -17.60 5.83 -5.70
CA GLY A 365 -18.77 4.98 -5.52
C GLY A 365 -19.30 4.43 -6.86
N ALA A 366 -19.42 5.30 -7.87
CA ALA A 366 -19.86 4.89 -9.20
C ALA A 366 -18.89 3.90 -9.87
N GLY A 367 -17.58 4.15 -9.78
CA GLY A 367 -16.56 3.25 -10.30
C GLY A 367 -16.59 1.87 -9.63
N ARG A 368 -16.75 1.84 -8.31
CA ARG A 368 -16.87 0.60 -7.55
C ARG A 368 -18.11 -0.20 -7.93
N LEU A 369 -19.28 0.44 -8.00
CA LEU A 369 -20.53 -0.20 -8.44
C LEU A 369 -20.42 -0.74 -9.86
N LEU A 370 -19.80 0.01 -10.77
CA LEU A 370 -19.56 -0.44 -12.14
C LEU A 370 -18.71 -1.71 -12.18
N ARG A 371 -17.60 -1.74 -11.44
CA ARG A 371 -16.70 -2.90 -11.40
C ARG A 371 -17.35 -4.13 -10.76
N GLU A 372 -18.00 -3.95 -9.60
CA GLU A 372 -18.48 -5.08 -8.78
C GLU A 372 -19.82 -5.65 -9.28
N SER A 373 -20.63 -4.87 -9.99
CA SER A 373 -21.96 -5.32 -10.43
C SER A 373 -21.95 -6.26 -11.64
N GLY A 374 -20.91 -6.22 -12.48
CA GLY A 374 -20.88 -6.93 -13.77
C GLY A 374 -21.94 -6.47 -14.78
N LYS A 375 -22.69 -5.39 -14.49
CA LYS A 375 -23.77 -4.87 -15.33
C LYS A 375 -23.21 -3.93 -16.41
N HIS A 376 -23.90 -3.90 -17.55
CA HIS A 376 -23.59 -2.92 -18.60
C HIS A 376 -23.80 -1.48 -18.07
N PRO A 377 -22.91 -0.50 -18.39
CA PRO A 377 -23.04 0.87 -17.88
C PRO A 377 -24.40 1.54 -18.18
N ALA A 378 -25.00 1.23 -19.33
CA ALA A 378 -26.33 1.76 -19.67
C ALA A 378 -27.44 1.26 -18.72
N GLN A 379 -27.32 0.04 -18.18
CA GLN A 379 -28.25 -0.50 -17.21
C GLN A 379 -28.08 0.20 -15.86
N LEU A 380 -26.85 0.33 -15.35
CA LEU A 380 -26.59 1.05 -14.09
C LEU A 380 -27.09 2.50 -14.16
N ARG A 381 -26.90 3.15 -15.31
CA ARG A 381 -27.43 4.50 -15.55
C ARG A 381 -28.97 4.53 -15.52
N ALA A 382 -29.64 3.53 -16.08
CA ALA A 382 -31.10 3.44 -16.04
C ALA A 382 -31.62 3.20 -14.62
N GLU A 383 -30.94 2.39 -13.81
CA GLU A 383 -31.30 2.07 -12.42
C GLU A 383 -31.32 3.32 -11.51
N VAL A 384 -30.51 4.34 -11.80
CA VAL A 384 -30.47 5.61 -11.04
C VAL A 384 -31.30 6.74 -11.67
N CYS A 385 -32.03 6.44 -12.75
CA CYS A 385 -32.77 7.41 -13.55
C CYS A 385 -34.27 7.21 -13.34
N THR A 386 -34.85 7.93 -12.38
CA THR A 386 -36.31 7.93 -12.18
C THR A 386 -37.02 8.77 -13.25
N PRO A 387 -38.19 8.36 -13.75
CA PRO A 387 -38.96 9.13 -14.72
C PRO A 387 -39.26 10.55 -14.21
N GLY A 388 -38.86 11.58 -14.97
CA GLY A 388 -39.01 12.99 -14.59
C GLY A 388 -38.11 13.45 -13.43
N GLY A 389 -37.20 12.60 -12.94
CA GLY A 389 -36.29 12.92 -11.85
C GLY A 389 -35.10 13.79 -12.26
N THR A 390 -34.33 14.28 -11.28
CA THR A 390 -33.20 15.19 -11.52
C THR A 390 -32.12 14.59 -12.44
N THR A 391 -31.87 13.27 -12.33
CA THR A 391 -30.86 12.55 -13.11
C THR A 391 -31.10 12.67 -14.62
N ILE A 392 -32.33 12.52 -15.11
CA ILE A 392 -32.57 12.54 -16.58
C ILE A 392 -32.35 13.94 -17.17
N TYR A 393 -32.68 15.00 -16.45
CA TYR A 393 -32.41 16.38 -16.88
C TYR A 393 -30.90 16.67 -16.93
N GLY A 394 -30.15 16.17 -15.94
CA GLY A 394 -28.68 16.25 -15.95
C GLY A 394 -28.06 15.48 -17.12
N LEU A 395 -28.49 14.23 -17.32
CA LEU A 395 -28.04 13.40 -18.45
C LEU A 395 -28.37 14.06 -19.80
N HIS A 396 -29.56 14.61 -19.98
CA HIS A 396 -29.94 15.30 -21.22
C HIS A 396 -28.98 16.45 -21.55
N THR A 397 -28.61 17.27 -20.56
CA THR A 397 -27.62 18.35 -20.76
C THR A 397 -26.23 17.81 -21.10
N LEU A 398 -25.80 16.70 -20.47
CA LEU A 398 -24.52 16.05 -20.83
C LEU A 398 -24.53 15.49 -22.26
N GLU A 399 -25.67 14.97 -22.73
CA GLU A 399 -25.83 14.52 -24.12
C GLU A 399 -25.78 15.68 -25.11
N GLN A 400 -26.43 16.81 -24.80
CA GLN A 400 -26.33 18.04 -25.61
C GLN A 400 -24.88 18.54 -25.71
N GLY A 401 -24.10 18.38 -24.62
CA GLY A 401 -22.67 18.69 -24.60
C GLY A 401 -21.79 17.67 -25.34
N GLY A 402 -22.35 16.58 -25.87
CA GLY A 402 -21.59 15.62 -26.68
C GLY A 402 -20.57 14.79 -25.89
N VAL A 403 -20.81 14.52 -24.60
CA VAL A 403 -19.85 13.84 -23.70
C VAL A 403 -19.29 12.55 -24.31
N ARG A 404 -20.13 11.71 -24.93
CA ARG A 404 -19.65 10.45 -25.55
C ARG A 404 -18.64 10.70 -26.66
N ALA A 405 -18.93 11.62 -27.56
CA ALA A 405 -18.03 11.96 -28.66
C ALA A 405 -16.72 12.53 -28.13
N ALA A 406 -16.79 13.46 -27.18
CA ALA A 406 -15.60 14.05 -26.56
C ALA A 406 -14.71 13.01 -25.88
N THR A 407 -15.30 12.09 -25.10
CA THR A 407 -14.54 11.03 -24.41
C THR A 407 -13.92 10.04 -25.38
N MET A 408 -14.64 9.61 -26.43
CA MET A 408 -14.10 8.71 -27.45
C MET A 408 -12.92 9.35 -28.19
N SER A 409 -13.06 10.61 -28.59
CA SER A 409 -11.98 11.35 -29.24
C SER A 409 -10.76 11.53 -28.33
N ALA A 410 -10.96 11.77 -27.03
CA ALA A 410 -9.86 11.89 -26.08
C ALA A 410 -9.03 10.59 -25.99
N VAL A 411 -9.69 9.42 -25.91
CA VAL A 411 -9.01 8.12 -25.92
C VAL A 411 -8.27 7.90 -27.23
N GLN A 412 -8.90 8.22 -28.36
CA GLN A 412 -8.27 8.11 -29.68
C GLN A 412 -6.99 8.96 -29.76
N SER A 413 -7.07 10.26 -29.48
CA SER A 413 -5.92 11.16 -29.56
C SER A 413 -4.79 10.78 -28.61
N ALA A 414 -5.13 10.32 -27.39
CA ALA A 414 -4.12 9.84 -26.45
C ALA A 414 -3.44 8.54 -26.92
N THR A 415 -4.21 7.63 -27.54
CA THR A 415 -3.69 6.39 -28.14
C THR A 415 -2.76 6.69 -29.32
N GLU A 416 -3.17 7.59 -30.22
CA GLU A 416 -2.35 8.04 -31.36
C GLU A 416 -1.03 8.65 -30.88
N ARG A 417 -1.10 9.52 -29.87
CA ARG A 417 0.10 10.10 -29.27
C ARG A 417 1.02 9.06 -28.62
N ALA A 418 0.46 8.03 -27.98
CA ALA A 418 1.25 6.94 -27.41
C ALA A 418 2.03 6.17 -28.51
N ARG A 419 1.40 5.92 -29.67
CA ARG A 419 2.05 5.30 -30.83
C ARG A 419 3.18 6.15 -31.39
N GLU A 420 2.97 7.45 -31.54
CA GLU A 420 4.00 8.39 -32.01
C GLU A 420 5.24 8.36 -31.11
N LEU A 421 5.04 8.40 -29.79
CA LEU A 421 6.14 8.33 -28.82
C LEU A 421 6.91 7.01 -28.95
N GLY A 422 6.22 5.90 -29.22
CA GLY A 422 6.85 4.61 -29.46
C GLY A 422 7.75 4.59 -30.70
N GLN A 423 7.29 5.21 -31.79
CA GLN A 423 8.05 5.31 -33.03
C GLN A 423 9.29 6.21 -32.87
N MET A 424 9.16 7.33 -32.14
CA MET A 424 10.29 8.23 -31.86
C MET A 424 11.38 7.54 -31.03
N SER A 425 11.01 6.71 -30.06
CA SER A 425 11.96 5.92 -29.26
C SER A 425 12.71 4.90 -30.12
N ALA A 426 12.03 4.22 -31.05
CA ALA A 426 12.69 3.30 -31.98
C ALA A 426 13.65 4.01 -32.97
N ALA A 427 13.28 5.21 -33.44
CA ALA A 427 14.12 5.99 -34.36
C ALA A 427 15.36 6.59 -33.68
N GLY A 428 15.27 6.95 -32.39
CA GLY A 428 16.39 7.47 -31.60
C GLY A 428 17.42 6.40 -31.23
N SER A 429 17.03 5.13 -31.11
CA SER A 429 17.94 4.00 -30.85
C SER A 429 18.71 3.51 -32.08
N ARG A 430 18.36 3.96 -33.29
CA ARG A 430 19.03 3.62 -34.56
C ARG A 430 20.11 4.64 -35.00
N LYS A 431 20.40 5.65 -34.18
CA LYS A 431 21.48 6.62 -34.37
C LYS A 431 22.47 6.48 -33.24
#